data_AF-A0A6C1QMD1-F1
#
_entry.id   AF-A0A6C1QMD1-F1
#
_cell.length_a   1.000
_cell.length_b   1.000
_cell.length_c   1.000
_cell.angle_alpha   90.00
_cell.angle_beta   90.00
_cell.angle_gamma   90.00
#
_symmetry.space_group_name_H-M   'P 1'
#
loop_
_entity.id
_entity.type
_entity.pdbx_description
1 polymer ?
#
loop_
_entity_poly.entity_id
_entity_poly.type
_entity_poly.pdbx_seq_one_letter_code
_entity_poly.pdbx_strand_id
1 'polypeptide(L)'
;MNFDLIILIIVFSYFRSILKSKILLPKIDKFLLIGLGLSIVLLIISTYSFYSNYVIPWIAHTMLGGLIYLSFAKVEFKPVKPFIYSITPLVIVNFLEDVTKIINSNFHSEWEKYFGIAAFFSFIWFIAMLLIYRKQRKAIEREQLKAIEREKEFQQSELLKAKLEIQVAERTAELRKQKEELQNTLNELKSTQAQLIQSEKMASLGELTAGIAHEIQNPLNFVNNFAEVSNEMIDEANQELAVGTEASVMLAKEILTDIQQNLEKITHHGKRAGDIVKGMLQHSRTSSSQKEPTDINALADEYLRLSYHGLRAKDK
;
A
#
# COMPACT_ATOMS: atom_id res chain seq x y z
N MET A 1 42.27 -61.08 25.43
CA MET A 1 42.02 -59.64 25.64
C MET A 1 40.54 -59.49 25.95
N ASN A 2 40.18 -58.84 27.06
CA ASN A 2 38.77 -58.76 27.49
C ASN A 2 38.02 -57.69 26.69
N PHE A 3 37.42 -58.09 25.57
CA PHE A 3 36.68 -57.21 24.67
C PHE A 3 35.51 -56.49 25.36
N ASP A 4 34.88 -57.10 26.36
CA ASP A 4 33.75 -56.50 27.09
C ASP A 4 34.15 -55.28 27.93
N LEU A 5 35.38 -55.22 28.41
CA LEU A 5 35.89 -54.03 29.11
C LEU A 5 36.12 -52.86 28.16
N ILE A 6 36.56 -53.15 26.93
CA ILE A 6 36.67 -52.13 25.87
C ILE A 6 35.28 -51.62 25.48
N ILE A 7 34.31 -52.53 25.35
CA ILE A 7 32.91 -52.18 25.12
C ILE A 7 32.38 -51.29 26.25
N LEU A 8 32.63 -51.62 27.52
CA LEU A 8 32.21 -50.80 28.66
C LEU A 8 32.78 -49.37 28.60
N ILE A 9 34.07 -49.23 28.29
CA ILE A 9 34.71 -47.90 28.15
C ILE A 9 34.00 -47.07 27.07
N ILE A 10 33.71 -47.70 25.92
CA ILE A 10 32.99 -47.05 24.82
C ILE A 10 31.57 -46.65 25.26
N VAL A 11 30.83 -47.56 25.90
CA VAL A 11 29.45 -47.33 26.36
C VAL A 11 29.40 -46.19 27.37
N PHE A 12 30.25 -46.21 28.41
CA PHE A 12 30.29 -45.13 29.41
C PHE A 12 30.66 -43.78 28.79
N SER A 13 31.67 -43.74 27.92
CA SER A 13 32.06 -42.52 27.21
C SER A 13 30.92 -41.97 26.35
N TYR A 14 30.25 -42.86 25.61
CA TYR A 14 29.14 -42.51 24.74
C TYR A 14 27.91 -42.03 25.52
N PHE A 15 27.59 -42.66 26.65
CA PHE A 15 26.49 -42.25 27.53
C PHE A 15 26.70 -40.82 28.04
N ARG A 16 27.92 -40.48 28.46
CA ARG A 16 28.24 -39.12 28.91
C ARG A 16 28.04 -38.07 27.81
N SER A 17 28.47 -38.41 26.59
CA SER A 17 28.33 -37.54 25.42
C SER A 17 26.87 -37.31 25.02
N ILE A 18 26.07 -38.39 24.92
CA ILE A 18 24.65 -38.29 24.51
C ILE A 18 23.81 -37.58 25.56
N LEU A 19 23.96 -37.96 26.83
CA LEU A 19 23.16 -37.42 27.92
C LEU A 19 23.56 -35.98 28.26
N LYS A 20 24.69 -35.49 27.71
CA LYS A 20 25.35 -34.24 28.13
C LYS A 20 25.42 -34.18 29.66
N SER A 21 25.74 -35.31 30.29
CA SER A 21 25.54 -35.55 31.72
C SER A 21 26.28 -34.54 32.59
N LYS A 22 27.44 -34.05 32.13
CA LYS A 22 28.21 -33.00 32.81
C LYS A 22 27.39 -31.73 33.09
N ILE A 23 26.48 -31.36 32.18
CA ILE A 23 25.69 -30.12 32.27
C ILE A 23 24.27 -30.43 32.78
N LEU A 24 23.63 -31.48 32.24
CA LEU A 24 22.21 -31.75 32.50
C LEU A 24 21.97 -32.67 33.71
N LEU A 25 22.91 -33.55 34.06
CA LEU A 25 22.70 -34.64 35.03
C LEU A 25 24.00 -34.93 35.85
N PRO A 26 24.48 -34.00 36.69
CA PRO A 26 25.81 -34.06 37.29
C PRO A 26 26.02 -35.27 38.23
N LYS A 27 24.96 -35.72 38.94
CA LYS A 27 25.01 -36.94 39.76
C LYS A 27 25.23 -38.19 38.90
N ILE A 28 24.59 -38.27 37.74
CA ILE A 28 24.75 -39.37 36.78
C ILE A 28 26.12 -39.29 36.10
N ASP A 29 26.62 -38.09 35.79
CA ASP A 29 27.98 -37.93 35.24
C ASP A 29 29.04 -38.51 36.16
N LYS A 30 28.93 -38.25 37.47
CA LYS A 30 29.85 -38.81 38.47
C LYS A 30 29.81 -40.34 38.49
N PHE A 31 28.61 -40.93 38.46
CA PHE A 31 28.44 -42.39 38.35
C PHE A 31 29.08 -42.96 37.08
N LEU A 32 28.82 -42.35 35.91
CA LEU A 32 29.38 -42.80 34.63
C LEU A 32 30.91 -42.64 34.57
N LEU A 33 31.45 -41.60 35.20
CA LEU A 33 32.90 -41.37 35.28
C LEU A 33 33.58 -42.40 36.19
N ILE A 34 32.99 -42.72 37.35
CA ILE A 34 33.46 -43.79 38.23
C ILE A 34 33.43 -45.13 37.48
N GLY A 35 32.33 -45.44 36.79
CA GLY A 35 32.20 -46.65 35.98
C GLY A 35 33.26 -46.76 34.90
N LEU A 36 33.50 -45.67 34.15
CA LEU A 36 34.55 -45.59 33.13
C LEU A 36 35.95 -45.82 33.72
N GLY A 37 36.27 -45.15 34.84
CA GLY A 37 37.54 -45.34 35.54
C GLY A 37 37.73 -46.78 36.00
N LEU A 38 36.69 -47.39 36.58
CA LEU A 38 36.70 -48.79 37.01
C LEU A 38 36.95 -49.74 35.83
N SER A 39 36.30 -49.53 34.68
CA SER A 39 36.52 -50.36 33.49
C SER A 39 37.96 -50.27 32.95
N ILE A 40 38.59 -49.09 32.98
CA ILE A 40 40.01 -48.93 32.59
C ILE A 40 40.93 -49.65 33.57
N VAL A 41 40.69 -49.52 34.87
CA VAL A 41 41.49 -50.19 35.91
C VAL A 41 41.38 -51.71 35.77
N LEU A 42 40.17 -52.24 35.59
CA LEU A 42 39.94 -53.67 35.36
C LEU A 42 40.64 -54.16 34.07
N LEU A 43 40.69 -53.33 33.02
CA LEU A 43 41.36 -53.69 31.76
C LEU A 43 42.87 -53.84 31.97
N ILE A 44 43.48 -52.92 32.72
CA ILE A 44 44.90 -52.96 33.09
C ILE A 44 45.17 -54.22 33.92
N ILE A 45 44.40 -54.46 34.99
CA ILE A 45 44.55 -55.64 35.86
C ILE A 45 44.44 -56.94 35.04
N SER A 46 43.52 -56.97 34.07
CA SER A 46 43.32 -58.15 33.24
C SER A 46 44.49 -58.50 32.32
N THR A 47 45.37 -57.53 32.06
CA THR A 47 46.56 -57.72 31.24
C THR A 47 47.71 -58.36 32.05
N TYR A 48 47.77 -58.13 33.36
CA TYR A 48 48.94 -58.49 34.19
C TYR A 48 48.71 -59.67 35.15
N SER A 49 47.47 -60.08 35.41
CA SER A 49 47.17 -61.13 36.40
C SER A 49 46.55 -62.38 35.76
N PHE A 50 47.16 -63.55 36.00
CA PHE A 50 46.69 -64.83 35.43
C PHE A 50 45.33 -65.29 36.00
N TYR A 51 45.07 -65.06 37.29
CA TYR A 51 43.81 -65.40 37.96
C TYR A 51 42.62 -64.53 37.51
N SER A 52 42.92 -63.41 36.83
CA SER A 52 41.92 -62.44 36.43
C SER A 52 41.03 -62.88 35.27
N ASN A 53 41.45 -63.90 34.51
CA ASN A 53 40.76 -64.38 33.31
C ASN A 53 39.39 -65.00 33.59
N TYR A 54 39.13 -65.47 34.81
CA TYR A 54 37.83 -66.06 35.17
C TYR A 54 36.87 -65.07 35.80
N VAL A 55 37.34 -64.11 36.61
CA VAL A 55 36.45 -63.24 37.41
C VAL A 55 36.07 -61.96 36.65
N ILE A 56 37.01 -61.39 35.90
CA ILE A 56 36.83 -60.09 35.24
C ILE A 56 35.71 -60.08 34.18
N PRO A 57 35.55 -61.10 33.32
CA PRO A 57 34.44 -61.14 32.36
C PRO A 57 33.06 -61.06 33.03
N TRP A 58 32.85 -61.75 34.15
CA TRP A 58 31.57 -61.69 34.89
C TRP A 58 31.29 -60.32 35.50
N ILE A 59 32.32 -59.63 35.99
CA ILE A 59 32.19 -58.24 36.43
C ILE A 59 31.77 -57.37 35.24
N ALA A 60 32.39 -57.55 34.07
CA ALA A 60 32.06 -56.80 32.87
C ALA A 60 30.62 -57.05 32.39
N HIS A 61 30.18 -58.30 32.32
CA HIS A 61 28.80 -58.68 31.97
C HIS A 61 27.77 -58.09 32.94
N THR A 62 28.07 -58.11 34.24
CA THR A 62 27.21 -57.52 35.27
C THR A 62 27.09 -56.01 35.09
N MET A 63 28.20 -55.32 34.81
CA MET A 63 28.19 -53.87 34.55
C MET A 63 27.42 -53.54 33.27
N LEU A 64 27.61 -54.30 32.19
CA LEU A 64 26.88 -54.12 30.93
C LEU A 64 25.39 -54.36 31.10
N GLY A 65 25.00 -55.46 31.75
CA GLY A 65 23.61 -55.76 32.09
C GLY A 65 22.98 -54.66 32.94
N GLY A 66 23.72 -54.12 33.91
CA GLY A 66 23.29 -52.96 34.70
C GLY A 66 23.05 -51.71 33.86
N LEU A 67 23.93 -51.39 32.91
CA LEU A 67 23.76 -50.26 32.00
C LEU A 67 22.59 -50.45 31.02
N ILE A 68 22.41 -51.66 30.50
CA ILE A 68 21.25 -52.02 29.67
C ILE A 68 19.97 -51.82 30.48
N TYR A 69 19.90 -52.37 31.69
CA TYR A 69 18.77 -52.23 32.60
C TYR A 69 18.46 -50.75 32.90
N LEU A 70 19.46 -49.96 33.30
CA LEU A 70 19.30 -48.53 33.57
C LEU A 70 18.76 -47.77 32.35
N SER A 71 19.18 -48.17 31.15
CA SER A 71 18.72 -47.56 29.91
C SER A 71 17.23 -47.76 29.67
N PHE A 72 16.64 -48.84 30.18
CA PHE A 72 15.21 -49.12 30.08
C PHE A 72 14.41 -48.62 31.28
N ALA A 73 14.97 -48.72 32.49
CA ALA A 73 14.29 -48.42 33.75
C ALA A 73 14.20 -46.93 34.08
N LYS A 74 15.13 -46.10 33.56
CA LYS A 74 15.21 -44.67 33.89
C LYS A 74 14.91 -43.79 32.68
N VAL A 75 14.06 -42.78 32.88
CA VAL A 75 13.62 -41.86 31.81
C VAL A 75 14.79 -41.00 31.32
N GLU A 76 15.72 -40.68 32.23
CA GLU A 76 16.92 -39.90 31.95
C GLU A 76 17.82 -40.59 30.92
N PHE A 77 17.80 -41.92 30.84
CA PHE A 77 18.57 -42.70 29.88
C PHE A 77 17.81 -43.03 28.58
N LYS A 78 16.59 -42.51 28.39
CA LYS A 78 15.83 -42.68 27.13
C LYS A 78 16.64 -42.29 25.87
N PRO A 79 17.47 -41.22 25.86
CA PRO A 79 18.26 -40.84 24.68
C PRO A 79 19.31 -41.87 24.25
N VAL A 80 19.79 -42.73 25.16
CA VAL A 80 20.83 -43.74 24.86
C VAL A 80 20.24 -45.08 24.40
N LYS A 81 18.92 -45.30 24.53
CA LYS A 81 18.26 -46.57 24.13
C LYS A 81 18.61 -47.05 22.71
N PRO A 82 18.60 -46.20 21.67
CA PRO A 82 18.95 -46.65 20.31
C PRO A 82 20.37 -47.22 20.19
N PHE A 83 21.32 -46.64 20.92
CA PHE A 83 22.68 -47.16 20.99
C PHE A 83 22.75 -48.47 21.77
N ILE A 84 21.99 -48.60 22.86
CA ILE A 84 21.90 -49.86 23.60
C ILE A 84 21.31 -50.99 22.74
N TYR A 85 20.27 -50.73 21.96
CA TYR A 85 19.75 -51.71 21.00
C TYR A 85 20.79 -52.12 19.97
N SER A 86 21.70 -51.21 19.58
CA SER A 86 22.77 -51.54 18.62
C SER A 86 23.80 -52.51 19.21
N ILE A 87 24.12 -52.41 20.50
CA ILE A 87 25.19 -53.19 21.14
C ILE A 87 24.70 -54.46 21.84
N THR A 88 23.40 -54.54 22.15
CA THR A 88 22.81 -55.66 22.90
C THR A 88 23.08 -57.05 22.29
N PRO A 89 22.96 -57.28 20.97
CA PRO A 89 23.26 -58.59 20.39
C PRO A 89 24.70 -59.04 20.64
N LEU A 90 25.66 -58.12 20.56
CA LEU A 90 27.07 -58.41 20.80
C LEU A 90 27.32 -58.80 22.27
N VAL A 91 26.71 -58.07 23.20
CA VAL A 91 26.79 -58.39 24.65
C VAL A 91 26.17 -59.76 24.95
N ILE A 92 25.02 -60.09 24.34
CA ILE A 92 24.36 -61.39 24.52
C ILE A 92 25.23 -62.53 24.00
N VAL A 93 25.82 -62.40 22.81
CA VAL A 93 26.69 -63.44 22.25
C VAL A 93 27.90 -63.67 23.13
N ASN A 94 28.59 -62.61 23.57
CA ASN A 94 29.76 -62.73 24.46
C ASN A 94 29.38 -63.36 25.81
N PHE A 95 28.24 -62.96 26.38
CA PHE A 95 27.74 -63.55 27.63
C PHE A 95 27.45 -65.04 27.49
N LEU A 96 26.77 -65.46 26.41
CA LEU A 96 26.47 -66.87 26.16
C LEU A 96 27.75 -67.69 25.92
N GLU A 97 28.72 -67.13 25.19
CA GLU A 97 30.01 -67.76 24.96
C GLU A 97 30.72 -68.06 26.30
N ASP A 98 30.81 -67.08 27.19
CA ASP A 98 31.47 -67.24 28.50
C ASP A 98 30.69 -68.17 29.44
N VAL A 99 29.35 -68.15 29.41
CA VAL A 99 28.52 -69.12 30.15
C VAL A 99 28.81 -70.55 29.69
N THR A 100 28.86 -70.79 28.38
CA THR A 100 29.10 -72.15 27.85
C THR A 100 30.49 -72.68 28.18
N LYS A 101 31.53 -71.82 28.19
CA LYS A 101 32.90 -72.18 28.61
C LYS A 101 32.93 -72.79 30.02
N ILE A 102 32.10 -72.28 30.94
CA ILE A 102 32.08 -72.73 32.34
C ILE A 102 31.23 -73.99 32.53
N ILE A 103 30.04 -74.02 31.92
CA ILE A 103 29.08 -75.12 32.15
C ILE A 103 29.56 -76.42 31.50
N ASN A 104 30.02 -76.34 30.24
CA ASN A 104 30.44 -77.52 29.48
C ASN A 104 31.52 -77.15 28.47
N SER A 105 32.78 -77.40 28.84
CA SER A 105 33.95 -77.13 28.00
C SER A 105 33.95 -77.91 26.69
N ASN A 106 33.39 -79.13 26.68
CA ASN A 106 33.33 -79.97 25.48
C ASN A 106 32.33 -79.37 24.47
N PHE A 107 31.15 -78.97 24.95
CA PHE A 107 30.15 -78.28 24.12
C PHE A 107 30.69 -76.96 23.59
N HIS A 108 31.37 -76.17 24.43
CA HIS A 108 31.97 -74.92 24.00
C HIS A 108 33.00 -75.14 22.87
N SER A 109 33.89 -76.14 23.02
CA SER A 109 34.89 -76.44 21.99
C SER A 109 34.28 -76.85 20.65
N GLU A 110 33.16 -77.57 20.66
CA GLU A 110 32.42 -77.90 19.43
C GLU A 110 31.78 -76.66 18.78
N TRP A 111 31.30 -75.71 19.60
CA TRP A 111 30.52 -74.56 19.15
C TRP A 111 31.30 -73.25 19.00
N GLU A 112 32.59 -73.22 19.35
CA GLU A 112 33.44 -72.03 19.37
C GLU A 112 33.37 -71.23 18.05
N LYS A 113 33.39 -71.94 16.91
CA LYS A 113 33.29 -71.31 15.58
C LYS A 113 31.96 -70.58 15.36
N TYR A 114 30.85 -71.13 15.87
CA TYR A 114 29.54 -70.50 15.74
C TYR A 114 29.41 -69.25 16.60
N PHE A 115 29.99 -69.24 17.80
CA PHE A 115 30.09 -68.02 18.63
C PHE A 115 30.89 -66.93 17.92
N GLY A 116 32.04 -67.27 17.34
CA GLY A 116 32.83 -66.33 16.55
C GLY A 116 32.06 -65.73 15.36
N ILE A 117 31.29 -66.55 14.64
CA ILE A 117 30.42 -66.08 13.55
C ILE A 117 29.32 -65.16 14.09
N ALA A 118 28.64 -65.54 15.18
CA ALA A 118 27.59 -64.74 15.78
C ALA A 118 28.11 -63.39 16.31
N ALA A 119 29.31 -63.36 16.88
CA ALA A 119 29.97 -62.15 17.34
C ALA A 119 30.31 -61.22 16.15
N PHE A 120 30.80 -61.78 15.04
CA PHE A 120 31.08 -61.02 13.82
C PHE A 120 29.81 -60.37 13.24
N PHE A 121 28.71 -61.13 13.12
CA PHE A 121 27.43 -60.57 12.66
C PHE A 121 26.86 -59.54 13.62
N SER A 122 27.00 -59.76 14.94
CA SER A 122 26.59 -58.78 15.96
C SER A 122 27.40 -57.50 15.89
N PHE A 123 28.68 -57.57 15.53
CA PHE A 123 29.51 -56.40 15.29
C PHE A 123 29.08 -55.64 14.02
N ILE A 124 28.80 -56.34 12.92
CA ILE A 124 28.24 -55.71 11.71
C ILE A 124 26.91 -55.02 12.03
N TRP A 125 26.03 -55.69 12.77
CA TRP A 125 24.75 -55.14 13.24
C TRP A 125 24.95 -53.87 14.05
N PHE A 126 25.87 -53.88 15.02
CA PHE A 126 26.20 -52.72 15.84
C PHE A 126 26.61 -51.53 14.98
N ILE A 127 27.53 -51.72 14.04
CA ILE A 127 27.99 -50.66 13.14
C ILE A 127 26.84 -50.14 12.26
N ALA A 128 26.04 -51.03 11.65
CA ALA A 128 24.92 -50.65 10.80
C ALA A 128 23.88 -49.82 11.57
N MET A 129 23.47 -50.28 12.75
CA MET A 129 22.50 -49.58 13.60
C MET A 129 23.01 -48.23 14.09
N LEU A 130 24.30 -48.12 14.41
CA LEU A 130 24.91 -46.86 14.82
C LEU A 130 24.88 -45.83 13.68
N LEU A 131 25.17 -46.24 12.45
CA LEU A 131 25.08 -45.37 11.27
C LEU A 131 23.64 -44.91 10.99
N ILE A 132 22.67 -45.82 11.08
CA ILE A 132 21.24 -45.51 10.90
C ILE A 132 20.79 -44.49 11.96
N TYR A 133 21.11 -44.73 13.23
CA TYR A 133 20.75 -43.82 14.32
C TYR A 133 21.37 -42.42 14.14
N ARG A 134 22.64 -42.34 13.78
CA ARG A 134 23.31 -41.05 13.49
C ARG A 134 22.64 -40.31 12.34
N LYS A 135 22.24 -41.01 11.27
CA LYS A 135 21.53 -40.43 10.13
C LYS A 135 20.15 -39.91 10.52
N GLN A 136 19.37 -40.72 11.24
CA GLN A 136 18.03 -40.34 11.71
C GLN A 136 18.07 -39.12 12.63
N ARG A 137 19.00 -39.07 13.58
CA ARG A 137 19.13 -37.94 14.49
C ARG A 137 19.42 -36.63 13.75
N LYS A 138 20.36 -36.66 12.79
CA LYS A 138 20.66 -35.49 11.95
C LYS A 138 19.47 -35.06 11.10
N ALA A 139 18.64 -36.00 10.64
CA ALA A 139 17.43 -35.68 9.89
C ALA A 139 16.40 -34.95 10.77
N ILE A 140 16.14 -35.45 11.98
CA ILE A 140 15.23 -34.82 12.94
C ILE A 140 15.71 -33.41 13.32
N GLU A 141 16.99 -33.23 13.62
CA GLU A 141 17.56 -31.91 13.95
C GLU A 141 17.39 -30.92 12.78
N ARG A 142 17.56 -31.37 11.53
CA ARG A 142 17.32 -30.54 10.34
C ARG A 142 15.86 -30.15 10.17
N GLU A 143 14.93 -31.08 10.40
CA GLU A 143 13.49 -30.78 10.32
C GLU A 143 13.06 -29.79 11.40
N GLN A 144 13.57 -29.93 12.63
CA GLN A 144 13.31 -28.98 13.71
C GLN A 144 13.81 -27.58 13.37
N LEU A 145 15.03 -27.47 12.84
CA LEU A 145 15.57 -26.17 12.40
C LEU A 145 14.71 -25.54 11.31
N LYS A 146 14.29 -26.32 10.31
CA LYS A 146 13.36 -25.85 9.26
C LYS A 146 11.99 -25.46 9.79
N ALA A 147 11.49 -26.13 10.83
CA ALA A 147 10.23 -25.76 11.47
C ALA A 147 10.36 -24.42 12.21
N ILE A 148 11.45 -24.22 12.94
CA ILE A 148 11.75 -22.97 13.64
C ILE A 148 11.92 -21.81 12.64
N GLU A 149 12.60 -22.05 11.52
CA GLU A 149 12.78 -21.04 10.47
C GLU A 149 11.46 -20.64 9.83
N ARG A 150 10.63 -21.61 9.44
CA ARG A 150 9.27 -21.35 8.90
C ARG A 150 8.39 -20.59 9.88
N GLU A 151 8.46 -20.91 11.17
CA GLU A 151 7.71 -20.19 12.21
C GLU A 151 8.16 -18.73 12.29
N LYS A 152 9.47 -18.46 12.22
CA LYS A 152 9.98 -17.08 12.20
C LYS A 152 9.57 -16.33 10.93
N GLU A 153 9.64 -16.96 9.77
CA GLU A 153 9.19 -16.38 8.50
C GLU A 153 7.69 -16.05 8.56
N PHE A 154 6.88 -16.95 9.11
CA PHE A 154 5.45 -16.73 9.29
C PHE A 154 5.17 -15.54 10.22
N GLN A 155 5.83 -15.47 11.38
CA GLN A 155 5.70 -14.34 12.31
C GLN A 155 6.14 -13.01 11.67
N GLN A 156 7.21 -13.00 10.88
CA GLN A 156 7.65 -11.81 10.15
C GLN A 156 6.65 -11.39 9.08
N SER A 157 6.07 -12.36 8.35
CA SER A 157 5.06 -12.10 7.32
C SER A 157 3.80 -11.48 7.92
N GLU A 158 3.31 -12.01 9.05
CA GLU A 158 2.14 -11.46 9.76
C GLU A 158 2.40 -10.04 10.27
N LEU A 159 3.58 -9.76 10.84
CA LEU A 159 3.94 -8.42 11.28
C LEU A 159 4.04 -7.43 10.11
N LEU A 160 4.61 -7.86 8.98
CA LEU A 160 4.69 -7.04 7.78
C LEU A 160 3.30 -6.74 7.22
N LYS A 161 2.41 -7.74 7.20
CA LYS A 161 1.01 -7.59 6.75
C LYS A 161 0.25 -6.60 7.63
N ALA A 162 0.36 -6.72 8.96
CA ALA A 162 -0.27 -5.78 9.89
C ALA A 162 0.23 -4.34 9.69
N LYS A 163 1.54 -4.16 9.48
CA LYS A 163 2.12 -2.84 9.18
C LYS A 163 1.61 -2.28 7.84
N LEU A 164 1.49 -3.12 6.82
CA LEU A 164 0.98 -2.72 5.52
C LEU A 164 -0.50 -2.32 5.59
N GLU A 165 -1.32 -3.05 6.35
CA GLU A 165 -2.73 -2.71 6.57
C GLU A 165 -2.89 -1.34 7.23
N ILE A 166 -2.07 -1.02 8.24
CA ILE A 166 -2.06 0.32 8.86
C ILE A 166 -1.66 1.39 7.84
N GLN A 167 -0.58 1.18 7.08
CA GLN A 167 -0.14 2.15 6.06
C GLN A 167 -1.19 2.36 4.96
N VAL A 168 -1.88 1.31 4.52
CA VAL A 168 -2.96 1.40 3.54
C VAL A 168 -4.13 2.19 4.11
N ALA A 169 -4.51 1.95 5.37
CA ALA A 169 -5.57 2.70 6.04
C ALA A 169 -5.23 4.19 6.15
N GLU A 170 -4.00 4.53 6.59
CA GLU A 170 -3.51 5.90 6.68
C GLU A 170 -3.53 6.61 5.32
N ARG A 171 -2.98 5.97 4.28
CA ARG A 171 -2.96 6.52 2.92
C ARG A 171 -4.35 6.68 2.33
N THR A 172 -5.26 5.76 2.61
CA THR A 172 -6.64 5.85 2.15
C THR A 172 -7.37 7.00 2.84
N ALA A 173 -7.14 7.21 4.14
CA ALA A 173 -7.70 8.34 4.87
C ALA A 173 -7.16 9.68 4.36
N GLU A 174 -5.85 9.78 4.11
CA GLU A 174 -5.19 10.96 3.53
C GLU A 174 -5.74 11.28 2.14
N LEU A 175 -5.83 10.29 1.25
CA LEU A 175 -6.39 10.45 -0.10
C LEU A 175 -7.86 10.89 -0.05
N ARG A 176 -8.66 10.35 0.87
CA ARG A 176 -10.05 10.76 1.04
C ARG A 176 -10.16 12.23 1.44
N LYS A 177 -9.32 12.66 2.39
CA LYS A 177 -9.26 14.06 2.82
C LYS A 177 -8.85 14.99 1.67
N GLN A 178 -7.79 14.65 0.94
CA GLN A 178 -7.34 15.43 -0.22
C GLN A 178 -8.41 15.51 -1.31
N LYS A 179 -9.16 14.42 -1.54
CA LYS A 179 -10.27 14.41 -2.49
C LYS A 179 -11.41 15.34 -2.06
N GLU A 180 -11.78 15.33 -0.77
CA GLU A 180 -12.81 16.22 -0.23
C GLU A 180 -12.38 17.70 -0.34
N GLU A 181 -11.12 18.02 0.01
CA GLU A 181 -10.55 19.36 -0.14
C GLU A 181 -10.57 19.82 -1.61
N LEU A 182 -10.08 18.97 -2.53
CA LEU A 182 -10.08 19.27 -3.96
C LEU A 182 -11.49 19.51 -4.51
N GLN A 183 -12.47 18.70 -4.07
CA GLN A 183 -13.86 18.85 -4.50
C GLN A 183 -14.45 20.19 -4.03
N ASN A 184 -14.13 20.61 -2.80
CA ASN A 184 -14.56 21.90 -2.26
C ASN A 184 -13.94 23.06 -3.04
N THR A 185 -12.62 23.02 -3.27
CA THR A 185 -11.92 24.05 -4.07
C THR A 185 -12.47 24.13 -5.50
N LEU A 186 -12.80 23.00 -6.13
CA LEU A 186 -13.42 23.00 -7.46
C LEU A 186 -14.82 23.64 -7.46
N ASN A 187 -15.61 23.40 -6.41
CA ASN A 187 -16.93 24.01 -6.28
C ASN A 187 -16.83 25.53 -6.06
N GLU A 188 -15.92 25.96 -5.19
CA GLU A 188 -15.62 27.38 -4.97
C GLU A 188 -15.14 28.07 -6.25
N LEU A 189 -14.24 27.44 -6.99
CA LEU A 189 -13.74 27.96 -8.25
C LEU A 189 -14.88 28.14 -9.27
N LYS A 190 -15.76 27.14 -9.42
CA LYS A 190 -16.92 27.22 -10.32
C LYS A 190 -17.89 28.32 -9.91
N SER A 191 -18.17 28.45 -8.61
CA SER A 191 -19.04 29.51 -8.08
C SER A 191 -18.44 30.89 -8.36
N THR A 192 -17.13 31.05 -8.12
CA THR A 192 -16.41 32.31 -8.36
C THR A 192 -16.39 32.67 -9.85
N GLN A 193 -16.14 31.70 -10.73
CA GLN A 193 -16.23 31.91 -12.18
C GLN A 193 -17.62 32.36 -12.62
N ALA A 194 -18.68 31.74 -12.09
CA ALA A 194 -20.05 32.15 -12.41
C ALA A 194 -20.33 33.58 -11.95
N GLN A 195 -19.87 33.96 -10.76
CA GLN A 195 -19.98 35.33 -10.24
C GLN A 195 -19.20 36.33 -11.09
N LEU A 196 -17.98 35.99 -11.52
CA LEU A 196 -17.18 36.85 -12.40
C LEU A 196 -17.85 37.06 -13.75
N ILE A 197 -18.36 35.99 -14.39
CA ILE A 197 -19.12 36.10 -15.64
C ILE A 197 -20.35 37.00 -15.47
N GLN A 198 -21.07 36.86 -14.35
CA GLN A 198 -22.22 37.71 -14.07
C GLN A 198 -21.81 39.18 -13.85
N SER A 199 -20.73 39.42 -13.12
CA SER A 199 -20.18 40.75 -12.89
C SER A 199 -19.75 41.41 -14.20
N GLU A 200 -19.09 40.67 -15.09
CA GLU A 200 -18.66 41.16 -16.40
C GLU A 200 -19.87 41.47 -17.30
N LYS A 201 -20.91 40.62 -17.29
CA LYS A 201 -22.17 40.90 -17.98
C LYS A 201 -22.84 42.17 -17.48
N MET A 202 -22.88 42.39 -16.18
CA MET A 202 -23.51 43.59 -15.59
C MET A 202 -22.68 44.85 -15.90
N ALA A 203 -21.35 44.75 -15.88
CA ALA A 203 -20.46 45.85 -16.26
C ALA A 203 -20.63 46.20 -17.75
N SER A 204 -20.64 45.21 -18.64
CA SER A 204 -20.87 45.40 -20.08
C SER A 204 -22.25 45.99 -20.36
N LEU A 205 -23.30 45.51 -19.68
CA LEU A 205 -24.64 46.07 -19.78
C LEU A 205 -24.68 47.53 -19.28
N GLY A 206 -23.94 47.85 -18.23
CA GLY A 206 -23.79 49.22 -17.72
C GLY A 206 -23.13 50.16 -18.73
N GLU A 207 -22.01 49.75 -19.33
CA GLU A 207 -21.30 50.51 -20.39
C GLU A 207 -22.22 50.74 -21.60
N LEU A 208 -22.92 49.69 -22.04
CA LEU A 208 -23.86 49.77 -23.16
C LEU A 208 -25.06 50.68 -22.85
N THR A 209 -25.61 50.61 -21.63
CA THR A 209 -26.71 51.47 -21.20
C THR A 209 -26.29 52.95 -21.14
N ALA A 210 -25.08 53.23 -20.63
CA ALA A 210 -24.52 54.58 -20.60
C ALA A 210 -24.28 55.12 -22.02
N GLY A 211 -23.75 54.30 -22.92
CA GLY A 211 -23.58 54.64 -24.34
C GLY A 211 -24.91 54.94 -25.03
N ILE A 212 -25.93 54.10 -24.83
CA ILE A 212 -27.28 54.33 -25.37
C ILE A 212 -27.90 55.61 -24.81
N ALA A 213 -27.78 55.87 -23.51
CA ALA A 213 -28.29 57.10 -22.90
C ALA A 213 -27.67 58.34 -23.56
N HIS A 214 -26.36 58.32 -23.80
CA HIS A 214 -25.65 59.38 -24.49
C HIS A 214 -26.09 59.51 -25.97
N GLU A 215 -26.30 58.39 -26.67
CA GLU A 215 -26.79 58.39 -28.05
C GLU A 215 -28.24 58.88 -28.18
N ILE A 216 -29.09 58.68 -27.17
CA ILE A 216 -30.46 59.24 -27.10
C ILE A 216 -30.41 60.74 -26.79
N GLN A 217 -29.50 61.17 -25.92
CA GLN A 217 -29.40 62.58 -25.54
C GLN A 217 -29.05 63.46 -26.73
N ASN A 218 -28.23 62.97 -27.67
CA ASN A 218 -27.84 63.69 -28.88
C ASN A 218 -29.04 64.17 -29.74
N PRO A 219 -29.94 63.30 -30.26
CA PRO A 219 -31.12 63.74 -31.00
C PRO A 219 -32.08 64.59 -30.16
N LEU A 220 -32.20 64.36 -28.85
CA LEU A 220 -33.03 65.21 -27.99
C LEU A 220 -32.49 66.64 -27.89
N ASN A 221 -31.17 66.81 -27.82
CA ASN A 221 -30.55 68.14 -27.86
C ASN A 221 -30.83 68.85 -29.20
N PHE A 222 -30.80 68.14 -30.33
CA PHE A 222 -31.21 68.71 -31.62
C PHE A 222 -32.68 69.11 -31.63
N VAL A 223 -33.57 68.26 -31.11
CA VAL A 223 -35.01 68.56 -30.99
C VAL A 223 -35.23 69.84 -30.18
N ASN A 224 -34.60 69.95 -29.01
CA ASN A 224 -34.73 71.13 -28.15
C ASN A 224 -34.19 72.41 -28.82
N ASN A 225 -32.98 72.36 -29.39
CA ASN A 225 -32.37 73.52 -30.04
C ASN A 225 -33.20 74.00 -31.23
N PHE A 226 -33.64 73.10 -32.12
CA PHE A 226 -34.48 73.51 -33.26
C PHE A 226 -35.85 74.02 -32.82
N ALA A 227 -36.41 73.49 -31.72
CA ALA A 227 -37.68 73.99 -31.18
C ALA A 227 -37.54 75.40 -30.60
N GLU A 228 -36.46 75.66 -29.85
CA GLU A 228 -36.15 76.97 -29.28
C GLU A 228 -35.92 78.02 -30.38
N VAL A 229 -35.05 77.72 -31.35
CA VAL A 229 -34.80 78.59 -32.51
C VAL A 229 -36.07 78.83 -33.33
N SER A 230 -36.94 77.81 -33.48
CA SER A 230 -38.21 77.99 -34.19
C SER A 230 -39.16 78.94 -33.45
N ASN A 231 -39.16 78.96 -32.11
CA ASN A 231 -39.95 79.93 -31.35
C ASN A 231 -39.43 81.35 -31.54
N GLU A 232 -38.11 81.56 -31.50
CA GLU A 232 -37.49 82.86 -31.76
C GLU A 232 -37.82 83.36 -33.18
N MET A 233 -37.70 82.49 -34.18
CA MET A 233 -38.08 82.78 -35.57
C MET A 233 -39.58 83.10 -35.73
N ILE A 234 -40.46 82.46 -34.96
CA ILE A 234 -41.90 82.79 -34.98
C ILE A 234 -42.12 84.22 -34.47
N ASP A 235 -41.43 84.61 -33.39
CA ASP A 235 -41.50 85.96 -32.85
C ASP A 235 -40.96 86.99 -33.85
N GLU A 236 -39.84 86.71 -34.52
CA GLU A 236 -39.28 87.55 -35.59
C GLU A 236 -40.23 87.68 -36.79
N ALA A 237 -40.81 86.57 -37.27
CA ALA A 237 -41.76 86.59 -38.37
C ALA A 237 -43.01 87.43 -38.02
N ASN A 238 -43.51 87.33 -36.79
CA ASN A 238 -44.63 88.15 -36.31
C ASN A 238 -44.29 89.65 -36.27
N GLN A 239 -43.06 90.00 -35.89
CA GLN A 239 -42.58 91.39 -35.89
C GLN A 239 -42.51 91.95 -37.31
N GLU A 240 -41.95 91.21 -38.27
CA GLU A 240 -41.86 91.63 -39.68
C GLU A 240 -43.24 91.76 -40.35
N LEU A 241 -44.18 90.87 -39.99
CA LEU A 241 -45.58 91.00 -40.43
C LEU A 241 -46.27 92.26 -39.86
N ALA A 242 -45.92 92.68 -38.64
CA ALA A 242 -46.46 93.89 -38.04
C ALA A 242 -45.96 95.19 -38.70
N VAL A 243 -44.78 95.18 -39.33
CA VAL A 243 -44.24 96.31 -40.12
C VAL A 243 -45.07 96.57 -41.39
N GLY A 244 -45.68 95.52 -41.97
CA GLY A 244 -46.70 95.63 -43.02
C GLY A 244 -46.21 96.10 -44.40
N THR A 245 -44.90 96.11 -44.65
CA THR A 245 -44.33 96.46 -45.97
C THR A 245 -44.21 95.23 -46.87
N GLU A 246 -44.20 95.42 -48.19
CA GLU A 246 -44.08 94.31 -49.14
C GLU A 246 -42.76 93.52 -48.96
N ALA A 247 -41.68 94.22 -48.59
CA ALA A 247 -40.40 93.61 -48.25
C ALA A 247 -40.43 92.83 -46.91
N SER A 248 -41.07 93.37 -45.86
CA SER A 248 -41.16 92.69 -44.56
C SER A 248 -42.07 91.46 -44.61
N VAL A 249 -43.14 91.48 -45.41
CA VAL A 249 -43.98 90.29 -45.68
C VAL A 249 -43.21 89.20 -46.43
N MET A 250 -42.29 89.58 -47.33
CA MET A 250 -41.44 88.63 -48.04
C MET A 250 -40.43 87.96 -47.08
N LEU A 251 -39.80 88.75 -46.21
CA LEU A 251 -38.88 88.25 -45.18
C LEU A 251 -39.58 87.32 -44.17
N ALA A 252 -40.78 87.68 -43.71
CA ALA A 252 -41.58 86.82 -42.84
C ALA A 252 -41.93 85.46 -43.48
N LYS A 253 -42.18 85.43 -44.79
CA LYS A 253 -42.41 84.16 -45.53
C LYS A 253 -41.14 83.31 -45.63
N GLU A 254 -39.97 83.94 -45.75
CA GLU A 254 -38.69 83.24 -45.73
C GLU A 254 -38.44 82.62 -44.35
N ILE A 255 -38.65 83.38 -43.26
CA ILE A 255 -38.54 82.87 -41.88
C ILE A 255 -39.52 81.72 -41.62
N LEU A 256 -40.77 81.81 -42.09
CA LEU A 256 -41.74 80.71 -42.00
C LEU A 256 -41.29 79.45 -42.77
N THR A 257 -40.57 79.62 -43.87
CA THR A 257 -39.97 78.51 -44.63
C THR A 257 -38.83 77.87 -43.84
N ASP A 258 -38.00 78.65 -43.16
CA ASP A 258 -36.92 78.15 -42.29
C ASP A 258 -37.47 77.42 -41.04
N ILE A 259 -38.56 77.92 -40.45
CA ILE A 259 -39.29 77.23 -39.39
C ILE A 259 -39.79 75.86 -39.88
N GLN A 260 -40.33 75.78 -41.09
CA GLN A 260 -40.77 74.51 -41.67
C GLN A 260 -39.61 73.52 -41.80
N GLN A 261 -38.42 73.98 -42.23
CA GLN A 261 -37.22 73.13 -42.28
C GLN A 261 -36.76 72.68 -40.88
N ASN A 262 -36.86 73.55 -39.86
CA ASN A 262 -36.55 73.18 -38.49
C ASN A 262 -37.50 72.10 -37.95
N LEU A 263 -38.80 72.20 -38.23
CA LEU A 263 -39.80 71.18 -37.86
C LEU A 263 -39.52 69.82 -38.52
N GLU A 264 -39.05 69.79 -39.77
CA GLU A 264 -38.60 68.56 -40.43
C GLU A 264 -37.39 67.95 -39.71
N LYS A 265 -36.41 68.77 -39.31
CA LYS A 265 -35.24 68.31 -38.53
C LYS A 265 -35.64 67.77 -37.15
N ILE A 266 -36.56 68.43 -36.45
CA ILE A 266 -37.12 67.95 -35.17
C ILE A 266 -37.75 66.57 -35.36
N THR A 267 -38.57 66.40 -36.40
CA THR A 267 -39.23 65.12 -36.70
C THR A 267 -38.19 64.03 -37.01
N HIS A 268 -37.15 64.35 -37.78
CA HIS A 268 -36.07 63.43 -38.09
C HIS A 268 -35.31 62.97 -36.83
N HIS A 269 -34.89 63.91 -35.97
CA HIS A 269 -34.16 63.59 -34.75
C HIS A 269 -35.04 62.89 -33.71
N GLY A 270 -36.31 63.27 -33.57
CA GLY A 270 -37.28 62.58 -32.71
C GLY A 270 -37.51 61.12 -33.14
N LYS A 271 -37.63 60.86 -34.45
CA LYS A 271 -37.73 59.50 -34.99
C LYS A 271 -36.47 58.69 -34.68
N ARG A 272 -35.29 59.29 -34.88
CA ARG A 272 -34.01 58.67 -34.55
C ARG A 272 -33.91 58.30 -33.06
N ALA A 273 -34.33 59.17 -32.14
CA ALA A 273 -34.38 58.85 -30.72
C ALA A 273 -35.31 57.65 -30.43
N GLY A 274 -36.48 57.61 -31.07
CA GLY A 274 -37.41 56.48 -30.98
C GLY A 274 -36.85 55.17 -31.52
N ASP A 275 -36.12 55.20 -32.63
CA ASP A 275 -35.48 54.01 -33.22
C ASP A 275 -34.37 53.46 -32.30
N ILE A 276 -33.60 54.33 -31.62
CA ILE A 276 -32.59 53.92 -30.63
C ILE A 276 -33.27 53.23 -29.43
N VAL A 277 -34.35 53.79 -28.90
CA VAL A 277 -35.11 53.18 -27.78
C VAL A 277 -35.72 51.84 -28.19
N LYS A 278 -36.24 51.73 -29.41
CA LYS A 278 -36.80 50.49 -29.94
C LYS A 278 -35.74 49.39 -30.07
N GLY A 279 -34.55 49.72 -30.58
CA GLY A 279 -33.42 48.80 -30.64
C GLY A 279 -32.97 48.34 -29.25
N MET A 280 -32.94 49.24 -28.26
CA MET A 280 -32.62 48.91 -26.87
C MET A 280 -33.64 47.93 -26.25
N LEU A 281 -34.95 48.18 -26.46
CA LEU A 281 -36.01 47.32 -25.93
C LEU A 281 -36.02 45.91 -26.55
N GLN A 282 -35.60 45.77 -27.81
CA GLN A 282 -35.43 44.46 -28.45
C GLN A 282 -34.29 43.65 -27.81
N HIS A 283 -33.20 44.31 -27.40
CA HIS A 283 -32.06 43.67 -26.76
C HIS A 283 -32.27 43.39 -25.26
N SER A 284 -33.12 44.18 -24.58
CA SER A 284 -33.43 44.01 -23.15
C SER A 284 -34.47 42.91 -22.87
N ARG A 285 -35.19 42.41 -23.88
CA ARG A 285 -36.16 41.33 -23.67
C ARG A 285 -35.40 40.06 -23.28
N THR A 286 -35.76 39.50 -22.12
CA THR A 286 -35.38 38.14 -21.75
C THR A 286 -35.85 37.23 -22.87
N SER A 287 -34.92 36.68 -23.64
CA SER A 287 -35.21 35.73 -24.70
C SER A 287 -36.00 34.59 -24.08
N SER A 288 -37.27 34.44 -24.49
CA SER A 288 -38.00 33.22 -24.24
C SER A 288 -37.13 32.08 -24.77
N SER A 289 -36.82 31.10 -23.95
CA SER A 289 -35.86 30.03 -24.25
C SER A 289 -36.32 29.06 -25.37
N GLN A 290 -37.29 29.47 -26.20
CA GLN A 290 -37.76 28.76 -27.38
C GLN A 290 -36.91 29.15 -28.58
N LYS A 291 -36.33 28.14 -29.23
CA LYS A 291 -35.62 28.32 -30.49
C LYS A 291 -36.64 28.50 -31.62
N GLU A 292 -36.45 29.53 -32.43
CA GLU A 292 -37.22 29.76 -33.64
C GLU A 292 -36.31 29.77 -34.88
N PRO A 293 -36.82 29.46 -36.09
CA PRO A 293 -36.07 29.63 -37.32
C PRO A 293 -35.66 31.11 -37.49
N THR A 294 -34.37 31.37 -37.70
CA THR A 294 -33.81 32.74 -37.77
C THR A 294 -32.98 32.91 -39.04
N ASP A 295 -33.13 34.07 -39.69
CA ASP A 295 -32.27 34.47 -40.81
C ASP A 295 -30.91 34.97 -40.28
N ILE A 296 -29.88 34.18 -40.53
CA ILE A 296 -28.51 34.48 -40.08
C ILE A 296 -27.94 35.73 -40.77
N ASN A 297 -28.31 35.99 -42.02
CA ASN A 297 -27.79 37.15 -42.74
C ASN A 297 -28.37 38.44 -42.15
N ALA A 298 -29.68 38.47 -41.90
CA ALA A 298 -30.34 39.61 -41.26
C ALA A 298 -29.77 39.87 -39.85
N LEU A 299 -29.54 38.80 -39.08
CA LEU A 299 -28.95 38.89 -37.74
C LEU A 299 -27.51 39.43 -37.79
N ALA A 300 -26.68 38.92 -38.69
CA ALA A 300 -25.30 39.39 -38.84
C ALA A 300 -25.25 40.88 -39.21
N ASP A 301 -26.11 41.33 -40.13
CA ASP A 301 -26.20 42.73 -40.55
C ASP A 301 -26.62 43.66 -39.40
N GLU A 302 -27.58 43.22 -38.57
CA GLU A 302 -28.04 43.95 -37.39
C GLU A 302 -26.92 44.15 -36.36
N TYR A 303 -26.21 43.07 -35.98
CA TYR A 303 -25.11 43.15 -35.00
C TYR A 303 -23.86 43.87 -35.55
N LEU A 304 -23.61 43.79 -36.86
CA LEU A 304 -22.54 44.55 -37.51
C LEU A 304 -22.81 46.07 -37.42
N ARG A 305 -24.06 46.50 -37.69
CA ARG A 305 -24.45 47.91 -37.57
C ARG A 305 -24.35 48.41 -36.12
N LEU A 306 -24.75 47.58 -35.17
CA LEU A 306 -24.71 47.90 -33.74
C LEU A 306 -23.25 48.04 -33.24
N SER A 307 -22.38 47.10 -33.63
CA SER A 307 -20.94 47.14 -33.32
C SER A 307 -20.26 48.36 -33.96
N TYR A 308 -20.64 48.70 -35.20
CA TYR A 308 -20.12 49.87 -35.90
C TYR A 308 -20.51 51.19 -35.23
N HIS A 309 -21.75 51.30 -34.71
CA HIS A 309 -22.17 52.48 -33.94
C HIS A 309 -21.42 52.58 -32.61
N GLY A 310 -21.29 51.46 -31.88
CA GLY A 310 -20.55 51.42 -30.62
C GLY A 310 -19.06 51.80 -30.77
N LEU A 311 -18.40 51.34 -31.84
CA LEU A 311 -17.02 51.73 -32.17
C LEU A 311 -16.89 53.23 -32.42
N ARG A 312 -17.84 53.81 -33.15
CA ARG A 312 -17.80 55.23 -33.51
C ARG A 312 -18.10 56.18 -32.34
N ALA A 313 -18.77 55.69 -31.29
CA ALA A 313 -18.99 56.42 -30.05
C ALA A 313 -17.75 56.44 -29.13
N LYS A 314 -16.84 55.47 -29.27
CA LYS A 314 -15.62 55.34 -28.44
C LYS A 314 -14.45 56.18 -28.95
N ASP A 315 -14.51 56.64 -30.20
CA ASP A 315 -13.49 57.48 -30.88
C ASP A 315 -13.83 59.00 -30.86
N LYS A 316 -14.55 59.48 -29.83
CA LYS A 316 -14.77 60.92 -29.58
C LYS A 316 -14.38 61.32 -28.17
#